data_AF-A0A7Y2A110-F1
#
_entry.id   AF-A0A7Y2A110-F1
#
_cell.length_a   1.000
_cell.length_b   1.000
_cell.length_c   1.000
_cell.angle_alpha   90.00
_cell.angle_beta   90.00
_cell.angle_gamma   90.00
#
_symmetry.space_group_name_H-M   'P 1'
#
loop_
_entity.id
_entity.type
_entity.pdbx_description
1 polymer ?
#
loop_
_entity_poly.entity_id
_entity_poly.type
_entity_poly.pdbx_seq_one_letter_code
_entity_poly.pdbx_strand_id
1 'polypeptide(L)'
;MQSGDKNYLKIFDVIDKQDDYDEEAIKDMFKNETFIKHFPSEKNHLYKLILKSLRSYHSDDSISSILKQEIKNIEILYKKALFKECNKFLNRAKKLAIEHEKFYYLFELLNWEKILLEEAYEEGEFTKDLDVLINEEKEVIERLRNLAAYHILYSKINYVFRSGGYVRGEAGLRVVEEISNHPLIIGKNTALSKRATTICYYIQGFCALAKLDRKNCIKKFTRVKEIFDANPKIRKDLPKRYIRTLSNLILCYIDMKKYDEAKELLAELKKIIETKGFQSTDIKVMAFKSTSLAEMKMYNRTGEFDKAVEEIQPIIAELDSYREKINKEQEILFYYNIAYIYFGSGEYNKALFWINKVLNDNESSLRQDIYSYARLFNLIIHFELGNYDLLEYIIKSTSRYLNKRNRAYQVENLIMTNIKKLSKAHDDDQRHDLFLQMKKDLKELLKDNEEKIVLEYFDLITWLNSKISKATLSEEVKISIS
;
A
#
# COMPACT_ATOMS: atom_id res chain seq x y z
N MET A 1 -40.41 17.47 7.95
CA MET A 1 -40.54 16.69 6.70
C MET A 1 -40.77 17.69 5.58
N GLN A 2 -39.95 17.69 4.53
CA GLN A 2 -40.13 18.66 3.44
C GLN A 2 -41.36 18.25 2.61
N SER A 3 -42.33 19.16 2.53
CA SER A 3 -43.52 19.09 1.69
C SER A 3 -43.20 19.72 0.33
N GLY A 4 -42.94 18.87 -0.67
CA GLY A 4 -42.67 19.22 -2.06
C GLY A 4 -42.47 17.95 -2.89
N ASP A 5 -42.68 18.04 -4.21
CA ASP A 5 -42.55 16.91 -5.13
C ASP A 5 -41.17 16.24 -4.99
N LYS A 6 -41.16 14.92 -4.77
CA LYS A 6 -39.94 14.15 -4.46
C LYS A 6 -39.17 13.80 -5.75
N ASN A 7 -38.92 14.79 -6.61
CA ASN A 7 -38.24 14.60 -7.90
C ASN A 7 -36.87 13.92 -7.74
N TYR A 8 -36.12 14.28 -6.70
CA TYR A 8 -34.85 13.63 -6.37
C TYR A 8 -34.98 12.13 -6.10
N LEU A 9 -36.09 11.63 -5.51
CA LEU A 9 -36.30 10.19 -5.33
C LEU A 9 -36.57 9.50 -6.67
N LYS A 10 -37.40 10.11 -7.53
CA LYS A 10 -37.64 9.59 -8.88
C LYS A 10 -36.32 9.46 -9.66
N ILE A 11 -35.43 10.45 -9.55
CA ILE A 11 -34.10 10.42 -10.19
C ILE A 11 -33.23 9.32 -9.58
N PHE A 12 -33.22 9.20 -8.24
CA PHE A 12 -32.44 8.17 -7.54
C PHE A 12 -32.85 6.76 -7.96
N ASP A 13 -34.15 6.45 -7.93
CA ASP A 13 -34.69 5.12 -8.24
C ASP A 13 -34.38 4.65 -9.68
N VAL A 14 -34.12 5.60 -10.57
CA VAL A 14 -33.79 5.32 -11.97
C VAL A 14 -32.31 5.11 -12.13
N ILE A 15 -31.49 5.96 -11.52
CA ILE A 15 -30.03 5.79 -11.51
C ILE A 15 -29.67 4.47 -10.84
N ASP A 16 -30.34 4.11 -9.74
CA ASP A 16 -30.10 2.85 -8.99
C ASP A 16 -30.44 1.59 -9.81
N LYS A 17 -31.27 1.72 -10.87
CA LYS A 17 -31.63 0.63 -11.79
C LYS A 17 -30.77 0.56 -13.04
N GLN A 18 -29.89 1.54 -13.25
CA GLN A 18 -28.98 1.55 -14.39
C GLN A 18 -27.70 0.80 -14.02
N ASP A 19 -27.28 -0.14 -14.86
CA ASP A 19 -25.96 -0.79 -14.73
C ASP A 19 -24.84 0.22 -15.02
N ASP A 20 -25.03 1.04 -16.07
CA ASP A 20 -24.18 2.15 -16.45
C ASP A 20 -25.00 3.45 -16.51
N TYR A 21 -24.47 4.54 -15.94
CA TYR A 21 -25.17 5.82 -15.91
C TYR A 21 -25.41 6.37 -17.34
N ASP A 22 -26.68 6.50 -17.72
CA ASP A 22 -27.12 7.10 -18.99
C ASP A 22 -28.06 8.28 -18.72
N GLU A 23 -27.53 9.49 -18.90
CA GLU A 23 -28.26 10.73 -18.67
C GLU A 23 -29.37 11.00 -19.70
N GLU A 24 -29.17 10.63 -20.95
CA GLU A 24 -30.13 10.90 -22.01
C GLU A 24 -31.36 9.99 -21.85
N ALA A 25 -31.16 8.72 -21.46
CA ALA A 25 -32.25 7.83 -21.09
C ALA A 25 -33.11 8.38 -19.94
N ILE A 26 -32.48 9.01 -18.94
CA ILE A 26 -33.20 9.65 -17.82
C ILE A 26 -34.03 10.85 -18.31
N LYS A 27 -33.45 11.71 -19.17
CA LYS A 27 -34.14 12.87 -19.74
C LYS A 27 -35.32 12.45 -20.61
N ASP A 28 -35.16 11.42 -21.43
CA ASP A 28 -36.21 10.91 -22.31
C ASP A 28 -37.38 10.32 -21.52
N MET A 29 -37.09 9.56 -20.47
CA MET A 29 -38.13 8.97 -19.62
C MET A 29 -38.95 10.01 -18.86
N PHE A 30 -38.32 11.10 -18.43
CA PHE A 30 -38.98 12.18 -17.70
C PHE A 30 -39.27 13.42 -18.56
N LYS A 31 -39.27 13.31 -19.90
CA LYS A 31 -39.39 14.45 -20.83
C LYS A 31 -40.60 15.37 -20.60
N ASN A 32 -41.67 14.84 -20.01
CA ASN A 32 -42.90 15.58 -19.71
C ASN A 32 -42.92 16.20 -18.30
N GLU A 33 -41.93 15.88 -17.46
CA GLU A 33 -41.82 16.40 -16.11
C GLU A 33 -41.12 17.77 -16.11
N THR A 34 -41.67 18.72 -15.35
CA THR A 34 -41.18 20.10 -15.32
C THR A 34 -39.75 20.20 -14.77
N PHE A 35 -39.35 19.29 -13.89
CA PHE A 35 -38.04 19.28 -13.26
C PHE A 35 -36.90 18.96 -14.24
N ILE A 36 -37.19 18.31 -15.38
CA ILE A 36 -36.16 18.03 -16.41
C ILE A 36 -35.59 19.30 -17.02
N LYS A 37 -36.37 20.39 -17.08
CA LYS A 37 -35.87 21.71 -17.48
C LYS A 37 -34.79 22.26 -16.55
N HIS A 38 -34.74 21.74 -15.31
CA HIS A 38 -33.75 22.09 -14.29
C HIS A 38 -32.97 20.86 -13.80
N PHE A 39 -32.81 19.85 -14.65
CA PHE A 39 -32.20 18.58 -14.29
C PHE A 39 -30.82 18.70 -13.62
N PRO A 40 -29.90 19.61 -14.05
CA PRO A 40 -28.64 19.82 -13.34
C PRO A 40 -28.82 20.27 -11.87
N SER A 41 -29.83 21.08 -11.59
CA SER A 41 -30.15 21.54 -10.24
C SER A 41 -30.69 20.39 -9.38
N GLU A 42 -31.61 19.59 -9.93
CA GLU A 42 -32.16 18.42 -9.26
C GLU A 42 -31.09 17.36 -8.96
N LYS A 43 -30.17 17.11 -9.90
CA LYS A 43 -29.00 16.25 -9.68
C LYS A 43 -28.13 16.74 -8.53
N ASN A 44 -27.84 18.04 -8.48
CA ASN A 44 -27.06 18.63 -7.38
C ASN A 44 -27.81 18.53 -6.04
N HIS A 45 -29.13 18.71 -6.07
CA HIS A 45 -29.96 18.51 -4.88
C HIS A 45 -29.94 17.06 -4.38
N LEU A 46 -30.15 16.09 -5.29
CA LEU A 46 -30.04 14.66 -5.00
C LEU A 46 -28.66 14.32 -4.44
N TYR A 47 -27.59 14.79 -5.07
CA TYR A 47 -26.22 14.57 -4.60
C TYR A 47 -26.01 15.09 -3.16
N LYS A 48 -26.49 16.31 -2.85
CA LYS A 48 -26.44 16.86 -1.49
C LYS A 48 -27.23 16.03 -0.49
N LEU A 49 -28.39 15.49 -0.87
CA LEU A 49 -29.20 14.62 -0.04
C LEU A 49 -28.52 13.26 0.20
N ILE A 50 -27.97 12.64 -0.84
CA ILE A 50 -27.16 11.40 -0.72
C ILE A 50 -26.01 11.64 0.25
N LEU A 51 -25.23 12.71 0.08
CA LEU A 51 -24.13 13.04 0.99
C LEU A 51 -24.62 13.30 2.42
N LYS A 52 -25.80 13.90 2.61
CA LYS A 52 -26.38 14.12 3.95
C LYS A 52 -26.77 12.80 4.60
N SER A 53 -27.43 11.91 3.85
CA SER A 53 -27.79 10.56 4.32
C SER A 53 -26.57 9.73 4.65
N LEU A 54 -25.55 9.72 3.79
CA LEU A 54 -24.28 9.04 4.03
C LEU A 54 -23.58 9.57 5.29
N ARG A 55 -23.48 10.89 5.48
CA ARG A 55 -22.90 11.45 6.72
C ARG A 55 -23.68 11.03 7.97
N SER A 56 -25.00 10.95 7.90
CA SER A 56 -25.82 10.52 9.02
C SER A 56 -25.70 9.03 9.30
N TYR A 57 -25.55 8.21 8.25
CA TYR A 57 -25.38 6.77 8.38
C TYR A 57 -24.00 6.42 8.95
N HIS A 58 -22.96 7.14 8.51
CA HIS A 58 -21.56 6.92 8.91
C HIS A 58 -21.10 7.77 10.11
N SER A 59 -22.04 8.39 10.85
CA SER A 59 -21.69 9.38 11.88
C SER A 59 -20.85 8.77 13.02
N ASP A 60 -21.03 7.48 13.30
CA ASP A 60 -20.35 6.75 14.38
C ASP A 60 -19.29 5.75 13.87
N ASP A 61 -18.96 5.78 12.57
CA ASP A 61 -18.08 4.79 11.94
C ASP A 61 -16.62 4.93 12.35
N SER A 62 -16.21 6.14 12.75
CA SER A 62 -14.85 6.42 13.20
C SER A 62 -14.85 7.32 14.40
N ILE A 63 -13.83 7.15 15.25
CA ILE A 63 -13.61 8.02 16.42
C ILE A 63 -13.47 9.48 16.00
N SER A 64 -12.86 9.75 14.85
CA SER A 64 -12.78 11.10 14.30
C SER A 64 -14.16 11.67 13.92
N SER A 65 -15.08 10.84 13.41
CA SER A 65 -16.45 11.29 13.14
C SER A 65 -17.21 11.58 14.44
N ILE A 66 -17.13 10.67 15.42
CA ILE A 66 -17.73 10.85 16.75
C ILE A 66 -17.22 12.14 17.40
N LEU A 67 -15.89 12.35 17.44
CA LEU A 67 -15.30 13.56 18.03
C LEU A 67 -15.77 14.85 17.33
N LYS A 68 -15.89 14.85 15.98
CA LYS A 68 -16.44 16.00 15.25
C LYS A 68 -17.89 16.29 15.62
N GLN A 69 -18.70 15.24 15.80
CA GLN A 69 -20.09 15.39 16.20
C GLN A 69 -20.21 15.90 17.63
N GLU A 70 -19.40 15.38 18.54
CA GLU A 70 -19.35 15.86 19.93
C GLU A 70 -18.95 17.34 19.99
N ILE A 71 -17.92 17.76 19.26
CA ILE A 71 -17.50 19.17 19.17
C ILE A 71 -18.63 20.04 18.63
N LYS A 72 -19.33 19.57 17.59
CA LYS A 72 -20.49 20.29 17.06
C LYS A 72 -21.65 20.38 18.05
N ASN A 73 -21.88 19.33 18.84
CA ASN A 73 -22.88 19.35 19.91
C ASN A 73 -22.50 20.39 20.98
N ILE A 74 -21.23 20.44 21.39
CA ILE A 74 -20.70 21.46 22.32
C ILE A 74 -20.96 22.85 21.78
N GLU A 75 -20.64 23.13 20.51
CA GLU A 75 -20.86 24.43 19.88
C GLU A 75 -22.35 24.83 19.89
N ILE A 76 -23.26 23.91 19.55
CA ILE A 76 -24.70 24.17 19.51
C ILE A 76 -25.26 24.43 20.91
N LEU A 77 -24.85 23.64 21.90
CA LEU A 77 -25.29 23.80 23.29
C LEU A 77 -24.76 25.10 23.88
N TYR A 78 -23.52 25.46 23.57
CA TYR A 78 -22.91 26.71 24.00
C TYR A 78 -23.68 27.92 23.44
N LYS A 79 -24.02 27.92 22.15
CA LYS A 79 -24.88 28.94 21.52
C LYS A 79 -26.29 29.05 22.13
N LYS A 80 -26.72 28.03 22.88
CA LYS A 80 -27.99 28.00 23.61
C LYS A 80 -27.83 28.32 25.10
N ALA A 81 -26.64 28.73 25.55
CA ALA A 81 -26.27 28.95 26.94
C ALA A 81 -26.49 27.71 27.85
N LEU A 82 -26.41 26.50 27.29
CA LEU A 82 -26.58 25.24 28.04
C LEU A 82 -25.23 24.73 28.56
N PHE A 83 -24.49 25.54 29.32
CA PHE A 83 -23.08 25.29 29.69
C PHE A 83 -22.84 24.02 30.50
N LYS A 84 -23.78 23.66 31.40
CA LYS A 84 -23.70 22.38 32.14
C LYS A 84 -23.75 21.16 31.23
N GLU A 85 -24.56 21.22 30.17
CA GLU A 85 -24.60 20.16 29.16
C GLU A 85 -23.34 20.20 28.29
N CYS A 86 -22.83 21.38 27.90
CA CYS A 86 -21.55 21.50 27.20
C CYS A 86 -20.42 20.77 27.93
N ASN A 87 -20.27 21.01 29.24
CA ASN A 87 -19.24 20.38 30.06
C ASN A 87 -19.32 18.85 30.07
N LYS A 88 -20.53 18.26 30.02
CA LYS A 88 -20.70 16.79 29.94
C LYS A 88 -20.17 16.22 28.63
N PHE A 89 -20.55 16.83 27.50
CA PHE A 89 -20.08 16.40 26.17
C PHE A 89 -18.57 16.62 26.03
N LEU A 90 -18.05 17.76 26.50
CA LEU A 90 -16.63 18.09 26.51
C LEU A 90 -15.80 17.03 27.25
N ASN A 91 -16.16 16.70 28.50
CA ASN A 91 -15.42 15.74 29.31
C ASN A 91 -15.39 14.35 28.67
N ARG A 92 -16.53 13.92 28.10
CA ARG A 92 -16.63 12.64 27.38
C ARG A 92 -15.75 12.65 26.12
N ALA A 93 -15.81 13.71 25.33
CA ALA A 93 -15.01 13.85 24.11
C ALA A 93 -13.51 13.91 24.41
N LYS A 94 -13.07 14.62 25.47
CA LYS A 94 -11.67 14.66 25.91
C LYS A 94 -11.17 13.26 26.26
N LYS A 95 -11.93 12.51 27.07
CA LYS A 95 -11.59 11.13 27.43
C LYS A 95 -11.41 10.26 26.18
N LEU A 96 -12.34 10.34 25.22
CA LEU A 96 -12.25 9.60 23.98
C LEU A 96 -11.03 10.01 23.14
N ALA A 97 -10.74 11.31 23.06
CA ALA A 97 -9.59 11.82 22.33
C ALA A 97 -8.25 11.35 22.94
N ILE A 98 -8.14 11.34 24.27
CA ILE A 98 -6.97 10.84 25.02
C ILE A 98 -6.79 9.33 24.76
N GLU A 99 -7.84 8.53 24.95
CA GLU A 99 -7.79 7.07 24.79
C GLU A 99 -7.38 6.62 23.38
N HIS A 100 -7.71 7.42 22.36
CA HIS A 100 -7.36 7.15 20.97
C HIS A 100 -6.15 7.97 20.47
N GLU A 101 -5.47 8.74 21.31
CA GLU A 101 -4.36 9.64 20.96
C GLU A 101 -4.68 10.63 19.82
N LYS A 102 -5.92 11.13 19.79
CA LYS A 102 -6.46 12.09 18.81
C LYS A 102 -6.10 13.53 19.20
N PHE A 103 -4.81 13.84 19.25
CA PHE A 103 -4.28 15.09 19.79
C PHE A 103 -4.83 16.37 19.13
N TYR A 104 -5.13 16.36 17.83
CA TYR A 104 -5.73 17.53 17.15
C TYR A 104 -7.11 17.87 17.73
N TYR A 105 -7.95 16.85 17.93
CA TYR A 105 -9.26 17.02 18.55
C TYR A 105 -9.14 17.36 20.03
N LEU A 106 -8.16 16.79 20.74
CA LEU A 106 -7.91 17.13 22.13
C LEU A 106 -7.54 18.61 22.28
N PHE A 107 -6.69 19.15 21.39
CA PHE A 107 -6.36 20.58 21.36
C PHE A 107 -7.60 21.46 21.14
N GLU A 108 -8.46 21.10 20.19
CA GLU A 108 -9.72 21.80 19.93
C GLU A 108 -10.69 21.74 21.13
N LEU A 109 -10.77 20.60 21.80
CA LEU A 109 -11.58 20.44 23.02
C LEU A 109 -11.04 21.25 24.19
N LEU A 110 -9.71 21.37 24.34
CA LEU A 110 -9.12 22.26 25.36
C LEU A 110 -9.44 23.74 25.11
N ASN A 111 -9.56 24.15 23.85
CA ASN A 111 -10.03 25.49 23.52
C ASN A 111 -11.48 25.71 23.97
N TRP A 112 -12.37 24.74 23.73
CA TRP A 112 -13.74 24.78 24.25
C TRP A 112 -13.79 24.79 25.78
N GLU A 113 -12.87 24.08 26.45
CA GLU A 113 -12.78 24.09 27.90
C GLU A 113 -12.41 25.47 28.46
N LYS A 114 -11.49 26.18 27.80
CA LYS A 114 -11.13 27.57 28.16
C LYS A 114 -12.33 28.52 28.01
N ILE A 115 -13.07 28.41 26.92
CA ILE A 115 -14.27 29.24 26.70
C ILE A 115 -15.31 28.98 27.81
N LEU A 116 -15.57 27.71 28.15
CA LEU A 116 -16.50 27.38 29.23
C LEU A 116 -16.00 27.80 30.62
N LEU A 117 -14.69 27.89 30.80
CA LEU A 117 -14.08 28.37 32.04
C LEU A 117 -14.29 29.88 32.21
N GLU A 118 -14.18 30.65 31.13
CA GLU A 118 -14.47 32.09 31.11
C GLU A 118 -15.93 32.36 31.51
N GLU A 119 -16.89 31.63 30.92
CA GLU A 119 -18.31 31.73 31.31
C GLU A 119 -18.53 31.39 32.79
N ALA A 120 -17.89 30.33 33.29
CA ALA A 120 -18.00 29.94 34.69
C ALA A 120 -17.46 31.03 35.63
N TYR A 121 -16.38 31.72 35.25
CA TYR A 121 -15.84 32.85 36.03
C TYR A 121 -16.81 34.04 36.05
N GLU A 122 -17.51 34.33 34.94
CA GLU A 122 -18.56 35.35 34.90
C GLU A 122 -19.75 35.01 35.82
N GLU A 123 -20.06 33.71 35.98
CA GLU A 123 -21.06 33.20 36.93
C GLU A 123 -20.53 33.10 38.38
N GLY A 124 -19.25 33.40 38.63
CA GLY A 124 -18.61 33.34 39.96
C GLY A 124 -18.13 31.94 40.38
N GLU A 125 -18.09 30.97 39.48
CA GLU A 125 -17.62 29.60 39.72
C GLU A 125 -16.11 29.45 39.42
N PHE A 126 -15.27 29.43 40.47
CA PHE A 126 -13.80 29.30 40.35
C PHE A 126 -13.28 27.87 40.61
N THR A 127 -14.02 26.85 40.18
CA THR A 127 -13.75 25.45 40.58
C THR A 127 -12.61 24.76 39.82
N LYS A 128 -12.14 25.33 38.70
CA LYS A 128 -11.12 24.73 37.84
C LYS A 128 -9.83 25.54 37.85
N ASP A 129 -8.71 24.83 37.97
CA ASP A 129 -7.36 25.39 37.95
C ASP A 129 -6.91 25.66 36.50
N LEU A 130 -6.71 26.94 36.17
CA LEU A 130 -6.25 27.39 34.86
C LEU A 130 -4.83 26.88 34.54
N ASP A 131 -3.95 26.76 35.55
CA ASP A 131 -2.57 26.30 35.34
C ASP A 131 -2.52 24.83 34.91
N VAL A 132 -3.43 24.00 35.44
CA VAL A 132 -3.60 22.61 35.00
C VAL A 132 -3.99 22.55 33.52
N LEU A 133 -4.95 23.39 33.12
CA LEU A 133 -5.43 23.45 31.73
C LEU A 133 -4.34 23.93 30.76
N ILE A 134 -3.57 24.95 31.16
CA ILE A 134 -2.42 25.46 30.39
C ILE A 134 -1.35 24.38 30.23
N ASN A 135 -1.06 23.61 31.28
CA ASN A 135 -0.07 22.53 31.21
C ASN A 135 -0.55 21.37 30.33
N GLU A 136 -1.84 21.00 30.39
CA GLU A 136 -2.42 20.01 29.48
C GLU A 136 -2.32 20.47 28.01
N GLU A 137 -2.62 21.74 27.73
CA GLU A 137 -2.49 22.31 26.38
C GLU A 137 -1.05 22.26 25.87
N LYS A 138 -0.07 22.63 26.71
CA LYS A 138 1.37 22.54 26.37
C LYS A 138 1.76 21.11 26.01
N GLU A 139 1.37 20.12 26.83
CA GLU A 139 1.68 18.71 26.58
C GLU A 139 1.08 18.21 25.25
N VAL A 140 -0.17 18.60 24.95
CA VAL A 140 -0.84 18.24 23.70
C VAL A 140 -0.13 18.86 22.49
N ILE A 141 0.30 20.12 22.59
CA ILE A 141 1.07 20.80 21.54
C ILE A 141 2.40 20.08 21.30
N GLU A 142 3.12 19.68 22.35
CA GLU A 142 4.37 18.94 22.21
C GLU A 142 4.17 17.57 21.54
N ARG A 143 3.14 16.82 21.95
CA ARG A 143 2.77 15.55 21.31
C ARG A 143 2.38 15.73 19.84
N LEU A 144 1.65 16.80 19.51
CA LEU A 144 1.31 17.16 18.13
C LEU A 144 2.55 17.45 17.29
N ARG A 145 3.47 18.28 17.79
CA ARG A 145 4.74 18.60 17.12
C ARG A 145 5.57 17.35 16.87
N ASN A 146 5.70 16.49 17.89
CA ASN A 146 6.41 15.22 17.79
C ASN A 146 5.78 14.29 16.74
N LEU A 147 4.46 14.11 16.78
CA LEU A 147 3.74 13.27 15.83
C LEU A 147 3.84 13.81 14.39
N ALA A 148 3.72 15.13 14.20
CA ALA A 148 3.87 15.77 12.90
C ALA A 148 5.28 15.57 12.31
N ALA A 149 6.32 15.72 13.13
CA ALA A 149 7.70 15.48 12.69
C ALA A 149 7.91 14.04 12.22
N TYR A 150 7.36 13.05 12.92
CA TYR A 150 7.36 11.66 12.47
C TYR A 150 6.57 11.45 11.16
N HIS A 151 5.44 12.13 10.98
CA HIS A 151 4.67 12.05 9.73
C HIS A 151 5.42 12.62 8.52
N ILE A 152 6.24 13.66 8.71
CA ILE A 152 7.10 14.20 7.64
C ILE A 152 8.10 13.13 7.21
N LEU A 153 8.83 12.53 8.14
CA LEU A 153 9.80 11.46 7.85
C LEU A 153 9.11 10.24 7.22
N TYR A 154 7.94 9.87 7.73
CA TYR A 154 7.11 8.80 7.17
C TYR A 154 6.75 9.08 5.71
N SER A 155 6.36 10.31 5.38
CA SER A 155 5.97 10.68 4.02
C SER A 155 7.18 10.62 3.08
N LYS A 156 8.34 11.14 3.51
CA LYS A 156 9.60 11.05 2.75
C LYS A 156 10.00 9.60 2.45
N ILE A 157 10.02 8.72 3.46
CA ILE A 157 10.41 7.32 3.23
C ILE A 157 9.40 6.60 2.32
N ASN A 158 8.09 6.84 2.48
CA ASN A 158 7.09 6.23 1.60
C ASN A 158 7.22 6.68 0.15
N TYR A 159 7.58 7.94 -0.09
CA TYR A 159 7.80 8.45 -1.44
C TYR A 159 8.92 7.68 -2.16
N VAL A 160 10.03 7.41 -1.47
CA VAL A 160 11.14 6.61 -2.02
C VAL A 160 10.67 5.20 -2.42
N PHE A 161 9.96 4.50 -1.53
CA PHE A 161 9.52 3.13 -1.78
C PHE A 161 8.38 3.03 -2.82
N ARG A 162 7.50 4.03 -2.92
CA ARG A 162 6.40 3.99 -3.91
C ARG A 162 6.85 4.36 -5.33
N SER A 163 7.85 5.23 -5.46
CA SER A 163 8.40 5.60 -6.77
C SER A 163 9.27 4.50 -7.39
N GLY A 164 10.09 3.83 -6.56
CA GLY A 164 11.10 2.87 -7.04
C GLY A 164 11.02 1.45 -6.52
N GLY A 165 10.06 1.11 -5.65
CA GLY A 165 9.97 -0.20 -5.01
C GLY A 165 11.11 -0.42 -4.02
N TYR A 166 12.26 -0.90 -4.52
CA TYR A 166 13.51 -1.00 -3.77
C TYR A 166 14.38 0.24 -4.00
N VAL A 167 15.16 0.61 -2.98
CA VAL A 167 16.01 1.80 -3.03
C VAL A 167 17.28 1.47 -3.80
N ARG A 168 17.43 2.07 -4.98
CA ARG A 168 18.63 1.96 -5.82
C ARG A 168 19.04 3.33 -6.36
N GLY A 169 20.34 3.55 -6.53
CA GLY A 169 20.91 4.82 -6.97
C GLY A 169 21.03 5.87 -5.85
N GLU A 170 21.95 6.80 -6.07
CA GLU A 170 22.40 7.77 -5.06
C GLU A 170 21.28 8.65 -4.48
N ALA A 171 20.28 9.03 -5.28
CA ALA A 171 19.20 9.90 -4.82
C ALA A 171 18.32 9.21 -3.75
N GLY A 172 17.94 7.95 -3.99
CA GLY A 172 17.13 7.19 -3.03
C GLY A 172 17.93 6.86 -1.77
N LEU A 173 19.19 6.45 -1.93
CA LEU A 173 20.07 6.11 -0.81
C LEU A 173 20.32 7.32 0.10
N ARG A 174 20.58 8.51 -0.46
CA ARG A 174 20.75 9.74 0.32
C ARG A 174 19.55 10.07 1.19
N VAL A 175 18.33 9.93 0.66
CA VAL A 175 17.10 10.17 1.43
C VAL A 175 16.95 9.16 2.56
N VAL A 176 17.21 7.88 2.29
CA VAL A 176 17.19 6.83 3.33
C VAL A 176 18.23 7.10 4.41
N GLU A 177 19.43 7.52 4.01
CA GLU A 177 20.53 7.82 4.92
C GLU A 177 20.21 9.03 5.80
N GLU A 178 19.74 10.13 5.22
CA GLU A 178 19.25 11.33 5.93
C GLU A 178 18.21 10.95 6.98
N ILE A 179 17.21 10.14 6.60
CA ILE A 179 16.16 9.69 7.52
C ILE A 179 16.73 8.79 8.60
N SER A 180 17.61 7.85 8.23
CA SER A 180 18.17 6.87 9.18
C SER A 180 19.06 7.51 10.24
N ASN A 181 19.69 8.64 9.92
CA ASN A 181 20.55 9.43 10.80
C ASN A 181 19.80 10.57 11.51
N HIS A 182 18.50 10.74 11.24
CA HIS A 182 17.71 11.82 11.85
C HIS A 182 17.58 11.62 13.38
N PRO A 183 17.67 12.69 14.21
CA PRO A 183 17.60 12.61 15.67
C PRO A 183 16.35 11.89 16.24
N LEU A 184 15.23 11.96 15.54
CA LEU A 184 13.99 11.26 15.92
C LEU A 184 14.02 9.74 15.65
N ILE A 185 14.97 9.28 14.83
CA ILE A 185 15.09 7.90 14.37
C ILE A 185 16.27 7.19 15.06
N ILE A 186 17.37 7.89 15.31
CA ILE A 186 18.54 7.34 16.01
C ILE A 186 18.33 7.30 17.53
N GLY A 187 18.98 6.35 18.21
CA GLY A 187 19.06 6.33 19.68
C GLY A 187 17.79 5.87 20.42
N LYS A 188 17.58 6.41 21.64
CA LYS A 188 16.43 6.09 22.49
C LYS A 188 15.14 6.69 21.91
N ASN A 189 14.03 5.96 22.01
CA ASN A 189 12.74 6.35 21.44
C ASN A 189 12.27 7.73 21.94
N THR A 190 12.31 8.74 21.06
CA THR A 190 11.87 10.13 21.31
C THR A 190 10.37 10.33 21.01
N ALA A 191 9.65 9.26 20.68
CA ALA A 191 8.22 9.33 20.44
C ALA A 191 7.42 9.52 21.73
N LEU A 192 6.56 10.54 21.75
CA LEU A 192 5.73 10.92 22.90
C LEU A 192 4.33 10.26 22.90
N SER A 193 4.07 9.34 21.97
CA SER A 193 2.78 8.65 21.83
C SER A 193 2.96 7.27 21.22
N LYS A 194 1.98 6.37 21.39
CA LYS A 194 1.96 5.06 20.73
C LYS A 194 1.88 5.24 19.21
N ARG A 195 1.10 6.19 18.71
CA ARG A 195 1.05 6.55 17.29
C ARG A 195 2.42 6.95 16.76
N ALA A 196 3.12 7.88 17.41
CA ALA A 196 4.47 8.28 17.01
C ALA A 196 5.46 7.11 17.10
N THR A 197 5.34 6.28 18.15
CA THR A 197 6.21 5.10 18.32
C THR A 197 6.04 4.09 17.19
N THR A 198 4.80 3.82 16.75
CA THR A 198 4.56 2.95 15.59
C THR A 198 5.17 3.54 14.32
N ILE A 199 5.12 4.87 14.12
CA ILE A 199 5.74 5.51 12.95
C ILE A 199 7.26 5.37 13.01
N CYS A 200 7.88 5.63 14.17
CA CYS A 200 9.32 5.52 14.38
C CYS A 200 9.84 4.13 13.99
N TYR A 201 9.29 3.07 14.60
CA TYR A 201 9.72 1.70 14.28
C TYR A 201 9.38 1.30 12.85
N TYR A 202 8.26 1.78 12.30
CA TYR A 202 7.92 1.53 10.91
C TYR A 202 8.96 2.14 9.97
N ILE A 203 9.37 3.41 10.18
CA ILE A 203 10.44 4.06 9.41
C ILE A 203 11.76 3.29 9.56
N GLN A 204 12.13 2.89 10.78
CA GLN A 204 13.34 2.07 11.00
C GLN A 204 13.28 0.74 10.24
N GLY A 205 12.10 0.11 10.13
CA GLY A 205 11.88 -1.08 9.31
C GLY A 205 12.12 -0.82 7.83
N PHE A 206 11.64 0.31 7.28
CA PHE A 206 11.93 0.71 5.90
C PHE A 206 13.40 1.04 5.67
N CYS A 207 14.08 1.69 6.61
CA CYS A 207 15.52 1.91 6.51
C CYS A 207 16.29 0.58 6.50
N ALA A 208 15.86 -0.42 7.27
CA ALA A 208 16.44 -1.76 7.24
C ALA A 208 16.16 -2.48 5.92
N LEU A 209 14.94 -2.38 5.38
CA LEU A 209 14.59 -2.91 4.04
C LEU A 209 15.49 -2.33 2.94
N ALA A 210 15.72 -1.01 2.94
CA ALA A 210 16.58 -0.35 1.97
C ALA A 210 18.04 -0.85 2.04
N LYS A 211 18.49 -1.31 3.21
CA LYS A 211 19.82 -1.88 3.43
C LYS A 211 19.86 -3.41 3.24
N LEU A 212 18.75 -4.01 2.78
CA LEU A 212 18.56 -5.47 2.68
C LEU A 212 18.78 -6.23 4.01
N ASP A 213 18.63 -5.54 5.14
CA ASP A 213 18.78 -6.12 6.48
C ASP A 213 17.44 -6.71 6.95
N ARG A 214 17.17 -7.93 6.48
CA ARG A 214 15.91 -8.64 6.78
C ARG A 214 15.72 -8.91 8.27
N LYS A 215 16.80 -9.18 9.01
CA LYS A 215 16.75 -9.45 10.46
C LYS A 215 16.28 -8.22 11.24
N ASN A 216 16.89 -7.07 10.99
CA ASN A 216 16.44 -5.83 11.64
C ASN A 216 15.06 -5.42 11.15
N CYS A 217 14.74 -5.62 9.86
CA CYS A 217 13.41 -5.36 9.33
C CYS A 217 12.32 -6.11 10.12
N ILE A 218 12.47 -7.43 10.31
CA ILE A 218 11.56 -8.24 11.13
C ILE A 218 11.47 -7.67 12.54
N LYS A 219 12.61 -7.45 13.22
CA LYS A 219 12.64 -6.88 14.58
C LYS A 219 11.83 -5.59 14.70
N LYS A 220 11.96 -4.68 13.73
CA LYS A 220 11.29 -3.38 13.75
C LYS A 220 9.79 -3.49 13.46
N PHE A 221 9.39 -4.26 12.45
CA PHE A 221 7.96 -4.44 12.17
C PHE A 221 7.24 -5.29 13.22
N THR A 222 7.90 -6.28 13.83
CA THR A 222 7.37 -7.01 14.99
C THR A 222 7.08 -6.05 16.13
N ARG A 223 7.98 -5.10 16.41
CA ARG A 223 7.73 -4.08 17.42
C ARG A 223 6.52 -3.21 17.11
N VAL A 224 6.30 -2.87 15.83
CA VAL A 224 5.09 -2.15 15.40
C VAL A 224 3.84 -3.01 15.65
N LYS A 225 3.88 -4.30 15.30
CA LYS A 225 2.79 -5.25 15.53
C LYS A 225 2.43 -5.35 17.01
N GLU A 226 3.42 -5.57 17.88
CA GLU A 226 3.26 -5.65 19.34
C GLU A 226 2.57 -4.41 19.92
N ILE A 227 2.98 -3.21 19.49
CA ILE A 227 2.37 -1.97 19.96
C ILE A 227 0.90 -1.90 19.54
N PHE A 228 0.58 -2.29 18.31
CA PHE A 228 -0.81 -2.31 17.85
C PHE A 228 -1.65 -3.37 18.57
N ASP A 229 -1.11 -4.54 18.82
CA ASP A 229 -1.80 -5.64 19.52
C ASP A 229 -2.07 -5.27 20.98
N ALA A 230 -1.12 -4.61 21.64
CA ALA A 230 -1.29 -4.06 22.98
C ALA A 230 -2.22 -2.82 23.02
N ASN A 231 -2.55 -2.20 21.88
CA ASN A 231 -3.38 -0.99 21.81
C ASN A 231 -4.52 -1.12 20.76
N PRO A 232 -5.54 -1.99 20.99
CA PRO A 232 -6.57 -2.30 20.00
C PRO A 232 -7.35 -1.08 19.48
N LYS A 233 -7.55 -0.06 20.32
CA LYS A 233 -8.22 1.21 19.96
C LYS A 233 -7.46 1.98 18.88
N ILE A 234 -6.13 2.00 18.96
CA ILE A 234 -5.25 2.65 17.99
C ILE A 234 -5.12 1.78 16.74
N ARG A 235 -5.06 0.44 16.91
CA ARG A 235 -5.04 -0.51 15.79
C ARG A 235 -6.27 -0.37 14.88
N LYS A 236 -7.46 -0.28 15.47
CA LYS A 236 -8.72 -0.03 14.75
C LYS A 236 -8.77 1.31 14.03
N ASP A 237 -8.08 2.32 14.54
CA ASP A 237 -8.01 3.65 13.93
C ASP A 237 -6.95 3.75 12.82
N LEU A 238 -5.98 2.83 12.81
CA LEU A 238 -4.89 2.77 11.82
C LEU A 238 -4.81 1.41 11.09
N PRO A 239 -5.92 0.88 10.55
CA PRO A 239 -6.00 -0.49 10.04
C PRO A 239 -5.03 -0.72 8.86
N LYS A 240 -4.93 0.25 7.95
CA LYS A 240 -3.98 0.20 6.82
C LYS A 240 -2.53 0.09 7.26
N ARG A 241 -2.14 0.79 8.35
CA ARG A 241 -0.75 0.71 8.83
C ARG A 241 -0.48 -0.67 9.42
N TYR A 242 -1.44 -1.23 10.15
CA TYR A 242 -1.33 -2.57 10.71
C TYR A 242 -1.22 -3.64 9.61
N ILE A 243 -2.11 -3.62 8.61
CA ILE A 243 -2.04 -4.54 7.46
C ILE A 243 -0.70 -4.42 6.74
N ARG A 244 -0.20 -3.21 6.49
CA ARG A 244 1.11 -3.01 5.86
C ARG A 244 2.27 -3.54 6.71
N THR A 245 2.18 -3.43 8.03
CA THR A 245 3.16 -4.04 8.96
C THR A 245 3.16 -5.55 8.83
N LEU A 246 1.99 -6.21 8.85
CA LEU A 246 1.87 -7.65 8.65
C LEU A 246 2.41 -8.07 7.29
N SER A 247 2.05 -7.33 6.24
CA SER A 247 2.51 -7.57 4.87
C SER A 247 4.03 -7.54 4.77
N ASN A 248 4.68 -6.52 5.37
CA ASN A 248 6.13 -6.41 5.36
C ASN A 248 6.80 -7.54 6.16
N LEU A 249 6.21 -7.97 7.28
CA LEU A 249 6.69 -9.13 8.04
C LEU A 249 6.61 -10.40 7.21
N ILE A 250 5.45 -10.69 6.61
CA ILE A 250 5.23 -11.86 5.75
C ILE A 250 6.28 -11.90 4.62
N LEU A 251 6.47 -10.78 3.91
CA LEU A 251 7.46 -10.70 2.83
C LEU A 251 8.88 -10.96 3.33
N CYS A 252 9.25 -10.46 4.52
CA CYS A 252 10.58 -10.71 5.10
C CYS A 252 10.76 -12.15 5.58
N TYR A 253 9.72 -12.78 6.11
CA TYR A 253 9.74 -14.19 6.46
C TYR A 253 9.92 -15.05 5.20
N ILE A 254 9.18 -14.75 4.13
CA ILE A 254 9.37 -15.41 2.82
C ILE A 254 10.80 -15.23 2.31
N ASP A 255 11.34 -14.00 2.33
CA ASP A 255 12.72 -13.73 1.88
C ASP A 255 13.78 -14.44 2.73
N MET A 256 13.48 -14.73 4.00
CA MET A 256 14.34 -15.49 4.91
C MET A 256 14.07 -17.00 4.89
N LYS A 257 13.25 -17.50 3.96
CA LYS A 257 12.82 -18.91 3.86
C LYS A 257 12.10 -19.43 5.11
N LYS A 258 11.52 -18.54 5.90
CA LYS A 258 10.74 -18.81 7.13
C LYS A 258 9.25 -18.97 6.78
N TYR A 259 8.94 -20.02 6.03
CA TYR A 259 7.63 -20.17 5.41
C TYR A 259 6.50 -20.45 6.40
N ASP A 260 6.80 -21.10 7.53
CA ASP A 260 5.78 -21.38 8.55
C ASP A 260 5.36 -20.09 9.25
N GLU A 261 6.31 -19.25 9.68
CA GLU A 261 5.99 -17.93 10.26
C GLU A 261 5.25 -17.03 9.25
N ALA A 262 5.60 -17.12 7.96
CA ALA A 262 4.91 -16.39 6.91
C ALA A 262 3.45 -16.86 6.76
N LYS A 263 3.19 -18.17 6.75
CA LYS A 263 1.85 -18.76 6.65
C LYS A 263 0.97 -18.41 7.84
N GLU A 264 1.53 -18.44 9.06
CA GLU A 264 0.81 -18.04 10.28
C GLU A 264 0.32 -16.58 10.20
N LEU A 265 1.22 -15.66 9.85
CA LEU A 265 0.85 -14.24 9.71
C LEU A 265 -0.09 -13.99 8.52
N LEU A 266 0.03 -14.78 7.46
CA LEU A 266 -0.87 -14.69 6.32
C LEU A 266 -2.29 -15.14 6.68
N ALA A 267 -2.43 -16.20 7.48
CA ALA A 267 -3.71 -16.62 8.05
C ALA A 267 -4.29 -15.57 9.00
N GLU A 268 -3.46 -14.92 9.83
CA GLU A 268 -3.87 -13.77 10.65
C GLU A 268 -4.39 -12.62 9.78
N LEU A 269 -3.67 -12.26 8.72
CA LEU A 269 -4.06 -11.19 7.81
C LEU A 269 -5.36 -11.49 7.06
N LYS A 270 -5.59 -12.74 6.62
CA LYS A 270 -6.85 -13.15 5.98
C LYS A 270 -8.04 -13.03 6.93
N LYS A 271 -7.89 -13.39 8.21
CA LYS A 271 -8.98 -13.28 9.20
C LYS A 271 -9.27 -11.85 9.65
N ILE A 272 -8.34 -10.91 9.41
CA ILE A 272 -8.49 -9.56 9.94
C ILE A 272 -9.70 -8.81 9.37
N ILE A 273 -10.07 -9.08 8.11
CA ILE A 273 -11.18 -8.39 7.44
C ILE A 273 -12.55 -8.73 8.04
N GLU A 274 -12.63 -9.82 8.81
CA GLU A 274 -13.81 -10.23 9.57
C GLU A 274 -13.94 -9.44 10.89
N THR A 275 -12.86 -8.80 11.33
CA THR A 275 -12.80 -8.07 12.60
C THR A 275 -13.44 -6.68 12.49
N LYS A 276 -14.24 -6.30 13.50
CA LYS A 276 -14.81 -4.94 13.61
C LYS A 276 -13.71 -3.86 13.54
N GLY A 277 -13.84 -2.94 12.59
CA GLY A 277 -12.86 -1.88 12.28
C GLY A 277 -11.99 -2.17 11.06
N PHE A 278 -12.13 -3.34 10.42
CA PHE A 278 -11.38 -3.75 9.22
C PHE A 278 -12.28 -4.06 8.02
N GLN A 279 -13.54 -3.63 8.06
CA GLN A 279 -14.59 -4.04 7.12
C GLN A 279 -14.81 -3.07 5.95
N SER A 280 -14.16 -1.89 5.96
CA SER A 280 -14.31 -0.92 4.87
C SER A 280 -13.71 -1.45 3.57
N THR A 281 -14.28 -1.06 2.45
CA THR A 281 -13.90 -1.56 1.11
C THR A 281 -12.41 -1.37 0.82
N ASP A 282 -11.85 -0.21 1.16
CA ASP A 282 -10.44 0.09 0.96
C ASP A 282 -9.49 -0.77 1.83
N ILE A 283 -9.96 -1.22 2.99
CA ILE A 283 -9.22 -2.17 3.84
C ILE A 283 -9.28 -3.57 3.23
N LYS A 284 -10.45 -4.02 2.76
CA LYS A 284 -10.60 -5.33 2.10
C LYS A 284 -9.72 -5.44 0.85
N VAL A 285 -9.74 -4.43 -0.01
CA VAL A 285 -8.87 -4.36 -1.20
C VAL A 285 -7.39 -4.41 -0.82
N MET A 286 -7.00 -3.72 0.26
CA MET A 286 -5.61 -3.77 0.74
C MET A 286 -5.23 -5.14 1.28
N ALA A 287 -6.11 -5.79 2.05
CA ALA A 287 -5.88 -7.13 2.57
C ALA A 287 -5.74 -8.14 1.43
N PHE A 288 -6.68 -8.15 0.48
CA PHE A 288 -6.63 -8.96 -0.74
C PHE A 288 -5.30 -8.78 -1.49
N LYS A 289 -4.94 -7.53 -1.81
CA LYS A 289 -3.65 -7.21 -2.46
C LYS A 289 -2.47 -7.81 -1.71
N SER A 290 -2.43 -7.61 -0.39
CA SER A 290 -1.32 -8.04 0.44
C SER A 290 -1.22 -9.57 0.55
N THR A 291 -2.35 -10.27 0.71
CA THR A 291 -2.37 -11.73 0.83
C THR A 291 -2.03 -12.39 -0.50
N SER A 292 -2.68 -11.98 -1.59
CA SER A 292 -2.45 -12.60 -2.90
C SER A 292 -1.03 -12.39 -3.41
N LEU A 293 -0.45 -11.19 -3.24
CA LEU A 293 0.96 -10.96 -3.61
C LEU A 293 1.94 -11.76 -2.75
N ALA A 294 1.64 -11.95 -1.46
CA ALA A 294 2.46 -12.77 -0.58
C ALA A 294 2.38 -14.26 -0.95
N GLU A 295 1.20 -14.78 -1.28
CA GLU A 295 1.00 -16.16 -1.74
C GLU A 295 1.74 -16.42 -3.05
N MET A 296 1.56 -15.55 -4.05
CA MET A 296 2.29 -15.64 -5.31
C MET A 296 3.80 -15.61 -5.09
N LYS A 297 4.30 -14.72 -4.21
CA LYS A 297 5.72 -14.68 -3.86
C LYS A 297 6.18 -15.97 -3.18
N MET A 298 5.37 -16.54 -2.29
CA MET A 298 5.67 -17.80 -1.62
C MET A 298 5.78 -18.94 -2.64
N TYR A 299 4.82 -19.08 -3.56
CA TYR A 299 4.90 -20.07 -4.64
C TYR A 299 6.14 -19.91 -5.52
N ASN A 300 6.48 -18.67 -5.89
CA ASN A 300 7.69 -18.37 -6.66
C ASN A 300 8.98 -18.78 -5.91
N ARG A 301 8.97 -18.67 -4.57
CA ARG A 301 10.12 -19.02 -3.71
C ARG A 301 10.16 -20.49 -3.31
N THR A 302 9.04 -21.21 -3.37
CA THR A 302 8.96 -22.65 -3.10
C THR A 302 9.01 -23.53 -4.36
N GLY A 303 8.87 -22.91 -5.54
CA GLY A 303 8.88 -23.62 -6.82
C GLY A 303 7.56 -24.36 -7.09
N GLU A 304 6.52 -24.08 -6.32
CA GLU A 304 5.18 -24.68 -6.43
C GLU A 304 4.34 -23.99 -7.52
N PHE A 305 4.91 -23.85 -8.73
CA PHE A 305 4.28 -23.11 -9.84
C PHE A 305 2.99 -23.76 -10.34
N ASP A 306 2.90 -25.08 -10.37
CA ASP A 306 1.69 -25.78 -10.83
C ASP A 306 0.49 -25.47 -9.93
N LYS A 307 0.68 -25.55 -8.61
CA LYS A 307 -0.34 -25.13 -7.63
C LYS A 307 -0.67 -23.64 -7.78
N ALA A 308 0.34 -22.81 -8.02
CA ALA A 308 0.12 -21.38 -8.21
C ALA A 308 -0.76 -21.08 -9.43
N VAL A 309 -0.63 -21.84 -10.52
CA VAL A 309 -1.49 -21.69 -11.72
C VAL A 309 -2.95 -22.05 -11.42
N GLU A 310 -3.21 -23.04 -10.57
CA GLU A 310 -4.57 -23.37 -10.11
C GLU A 310 -5.17 -22.25 -9.26
N GLU A 311 -4.38 -21.73 -8.30
CA GLU A 311 -4.82 -20.71 -7.34
C GLU A 311 -4.91 -19.29 -7.94
N ILE A 312 -4.30 -19.04 -9.10
CA ILE A 312 -4.33 -17.71 -9.72
C ILE A 312 -5.66 -17.36 -10.38
N GLN A 313 -6.46 -18.36 -10.80
CA GLN A 313 -7.75 -18.10 -11.43
C GLN A 313 -8.75 -17.42 -10.46
N PRO A 314 -8.94 -17.93 -9.22
CA PRO A 314 -9.70 -17.20 -8.20
C PRO A 314 -9.16 -15.79 -7.93
N ILE A 315 -7.83 -15.62 -7.87
CA ILE A 315 -7.20 -14.31 -7.65
C ILE A 315 -7.53 -13.35 -8.79
N ILE A 316 -7.49 -13.80 -10.06
CA ILE A 316 -7.84 -12.97 -11.21
C ILE A 316 -9.32 -12.57 -11.18
N ALA A 317 -10.22 -13.49 -10.84
CA ALA A 317 -11.64 -13.19 -10.72
C ALA A 317 -11.92 -12.17 -9.61
N GLU A 318 -11.28 -12.31 -8.45
CA GLU A 318 -11.41 -11.35 -7.36
C GLU A 318 -10.76 -10.01 -7.71
N LEU A 319 -9.63 -10.00 -8.42
CA LEU A 319 -8.99 -8.80 -8.96
C LEU A 319 -9.96 -8.02 -9.86
N ASP A 320 -10.65 -8.71 -10.77
CA ASP A 320 -11.64 -8.11 -11.66
C ASP A 320 -12.86 -7.56 -10.88
N SER A 321 -13.29 -8.23 -9.81
CA SER A 321 -14.37 -7.72 -8.94
C SER A 321 -14.02 -6.39 -8.25
N TYR A 322 -12.72 -6.08 -8.12
CA TYR A 322 -12.22 -4.84 -7.55
C TYR A 322 -11.66 -3.86 -8.61
N ARG A 323 -11.89 -4.08 -9.91
CA ARG A 323 -11.29 -3.30 -11.01
C ARG A 323 -11.34 -1.79 -10.80
N GLU A 324 -12.48 -1.23 -10.40
CA GLU A 324 -12.64 0.22 -10.17
C GLU A 324 -12.06 0.72 -8.83
N LYS A 325 -11.72 -0.20 -7.93
CA LYS A 325 -11.26 0.08 -6.56
C LYS A 325 -9.75 -0.14 -6.41
N ILE A 326 -9.14 -0.85 -7.35
CA ILE A 326 -7.72 -1.13 -7.40
C ILE A 326 -7.01 0.01 -8.12
N ASN A 327 -5.94 0.49 -7.50
CA ASN A 327 -5.12 1.52 -8.11
C ASN A 327 -4.06 0.91 -9.04
N LYS A 328 -3.48 1.77 -9.87
CA LYS A 328 -2.52 1.36 -10.88
C LYS A 328 -1.29 0.61 -10.34
N GLU A 329 -0.80 1.04 -9.17
CA GLU A 329 0.34 0.39 -8.48
C GLU A 329 0.07 -1.09 -8.22
N GLN A 330 -1.17 -1.39 -7.84
CA GLN A 330 -1.60 -2.73 -7.48
C GLN A 330 -1.76 -3.59 -8.73
N GLU A 331 -2.39 -3.08 -9.79
CA GLU A 331 -2.58 -3.82 -11.05
C GLU A 331 -1.26 -4.33 -11.62
N ILE A 332 -0.26 -3.45 -11.76
CA ILE A 332 1.03 -3.81 -12.37
C ILE A 332 1.81 -4.84 -11.54
N LEU A 333 1.65 -4.81 -10.22
CA LEU A 333 2.23 -5.82 -9.33
C LEU A 333 1.58 -7.18 -9.55
N PHE A 334 0.25 -7.22 -9.67
CA PHE A 334 -0.48 -8.44 -9.98
C PHE A 334 -0.04 -8.99 -11.34
N TYR A 335 -0.10 -8.18 -12.40
CA TYR A 335 0.26 -8.61 -13.75
C TYR A 335 1.69 -9.14 -13.84
N TYR A 336 2.64 -8.48 -13.16
CA TYR A 336 4.02 -8.95 -13.10
C TYR A 336 4.14 -10.32 -12.39
N ASN A 337 3.51 -10.51 -11.23
CA ASN A 337 3.61 -11.77 -10.49
C ASN A 337 2.84 -12.91 -11.18
N ILE A 338 1.72 -12.62 -11.83
CA ILE A 338 1.00 -13.58 -12.68
C ILE A 338 1.88 -14.02 -13.85
N ALA A 339 2.58 -13.09 -14.51
CA ALA A 339 3.53 -13.43 -15.56
C ALA A 339 4.67 -14.32 -15.05
N TYR A 340 5.19 -14.04 -13.84
CA TYR A 340 6.21 -14.89 -13.21
C TYR A 340 5.68 -16.31 -13.01
N ILE A 341 4.50 -16.48 -12.41
CA ILE A 341 3.93 -17.80 -12.13
C ILE A 341 3.80 -18.63 -13.42
N TYR A 342 3.23 -18.05 -14.48
CA TYR A 342 3.14 -18.73 -15.77
C TYR A 342 4.51 -19.07 -16.35
N PHE A 343 5.49 -18.16 -16.24
CA PHE A 343 6.85 -18.44 -16.67
C PHE A 343 7.47 -19.62 -15.91
N GLY A 344 7.29 -19.68 -14.59
CA GLY A 344 7.84 -20.75 -13.76
C GLY A 344 7.20 -22.12 -14.02
N SER A 345 5.93 -22.14 -14.43
CA SER A 345 5.24 -23.35 -14.93
C SER A 345 5.59 -23.74 -16.37
N GLY A 346 6.43 -22.97 -17.07
CA GLY A 346 6.77 -23.20 -18.48
C GLY A 346 5.71 -22.72 -19.48
N GLU A 347 4.62 -22.11 -19.02
CA GLU A 347 3.56 -21.53 -19.86
C GLU A 347 3.96 -20.15 -20.44
N TYR A 348 5.05 -20.10 -21.22
CA TYR A 348 5.68 -18.86 -21.66
C TYR A 348 4.77 -17.93 -22.50
N ASN A 349 3.83 -18.48 -23.27
CA ASN A 349 2.85 -17.67 -24.01
C ASN A 349 1.91 -16.89 -23.07
N LYS A 350 1.45 -17.52 -21.98
CA LYS A 350 0.63 -16.84 -20.96
C LYS A 350 1.48 -15.83 -20.19
N ALA A 351 2.74 -16.16 -19.87
CA ALA A 351 3.66 -15.21 -19.26
C ALA A 351 3.84 -13.95 -20.13
N LEU A 352 4.03 -14.13 -21.43
CA LEU A 352 4.13 -13.03 -22.41
C LEU A 352 2.85 -12.17 -22.44
N PHE A 353 1.67 -12.80 -22.43
CA PHE A 353 0.40 -12.06 -22.38
C PHE A 353 0.32 -11.15 -21.16
N TRP A 354 0.64 -11.67 -19.96
CA TRP A 354 0.55 -10.89 -18.73
C TRP A 354 1.65 -9.83 -18.60
N ILE A 355 2.88 -10.12 -19.02
CA ILE A 355 3.95 -9.12 -18.98
C ILE A 355 3.66 -7.95 -19.94
N ASN A 356 3.03 -8.22 -21.09
CA ASN A 356 2.63 -7.18 -22.03
C ASN A 356 1.56 -6.24 -21.47
N LYS A 357 0.70 -6.69 -20.54
CA LYS A 357 -0.20 -5.77 -19.81
C LYS A 357 0.58 -4.74 -18.98
N VAL A 358 1.75 -5.10 -18.46
CA VAL A 358 2.66 -4.15 -17.79
C VAL A 358 3.35 -3.26 -18.83
N LEU A 359 3.88 -3.84 -19.92
CA LEU A 359 4.68 -3.09 -20.89
C LEU A 359 3.88 -2.09 -21.73
N ASN A 360 2.61 -2.38 -22.00
CA ASN A 360 1.70 -1.54 -22.76
C ASN A 360 1.05 -0.43 -21.91
N ASP A 361 1.36 -0.37 -20.63
CA ASP A 361 0.88 0.69 -19.77
C ASP A 361 1.70 1.98 -19.91
N ASN A 362 1.00 3.12 -19.88
CA ASN A 362 1.59 4.44 -20.11
C ASN A 362 2.02 5.18 -18.82
N GLU A 363 2.00 4.53 -17.66
CA GLU A 363 2.41 5.15 -16.40
C GLU A 363 3.90 5.50 -16.38
N SER A 364 4.20 6.77 -16.09
CA SER A 364 5.54 7.33 -16.23
C SER A 364 6.32 7.48 -14.93
N SER A 365 5.64 7.44 -13.78
CA SER A 365 6.19 7.83 -12.48
C SER A 365 6.17 6.71 -11.44
N LEU A 366 5.12 5.91 -11.41
CA LEU A 366 4.89 4.92 -10.37
C LEU A 366 5.65 3.63 -10.65
N ARG A 367 6.28 3.04 -9.62
CA ARG A 367 6.90 1.72 -9.66
C ARG A 367 7.74 1.45 -10.91
N GLN A 368 8.61 2.40 -11.22
CA GLN A 368 9.46 2.32 -12.42
C GLN A 368 10.39 1.10 -12.40
N ASP A 369 10.59 0.50 -11.23
CA ASP A 369 11.26 -0.78 -11.04
C ASP A 369 10.53 -1.90 -11.77
N ILE A 370 9.23 -2.05 -11.55
CA ILE A 370 8.45 -3.09 -12.21
C ILE A 370 8.49 -2.93 -13.72
N TYR A 371 8.43 -1.70 -14.24
CA TYR A 371 8.54 -1.46 -15.68
C TYR A 371 9.91 -1.78 -16.27
N SER A 372 10.99 -1.52 -15.52
CA SER A 372 12.35 -1.88 -15.92
C SER A 372 12.53 -3.39 -15.92
N TYR A 373 12.12 -4.06 -14.83
CA TYR A 373 12.26 -5.50 -14.70
C TYR A 373 11.30 -6.26 -15.62
N ALA A 374 10.11 -5.75 -15.90
CA ALA A 374 9.22 -6.33 -16.91
C ALA A 374 9.86 -6.37 -18.29
N ARG A 375 10.63 -5.34 -18.68
CA ARG A 375 11.34 -5.32 -19.97
C ARG A 375 12.47 -6.34 -20.05
N LEU A 376 13.22 -6.50 -18.95
CA LEU A 376 14.27 -7.51 -18.87
C LEU A 376 13.67 -8.91 -18.84
N PHE A 377 12.59 -9.10 -18.09
CA PHE A 377 11.90 -10.36 -18.00
C PHE A 377 11.26 -10.74 -19.34
N ASN A 378 10.76 -9.75 -20.10
CA ASN A 378 10.29 -9.95 -21.46
C ASN A 378 11.40 -10.47 -22.40
N LEU A 379 12.65 -10.03 -22.25
CA LEU A 379 13.78 -10.59 -23.00
C LEU A 379 13.95 -12.09 -22.72
N ILE A 380 13.85 -12.48 -21.45
CA ILE A 380 13.95 -13.87 -21.03
C ILE A 380 12.76 -14.67 -21.58
N ILE A 381 11.53 -14.16 -21.48
CA ILE A 381 10.33 -14.80 -22.03
C ILE A 381 10.46 -15.04 -23.54
N HIS A 382 10.88 -14.02 -24.31
CA HIS A 382 11.09 -14.18 -25.75
C HIS A 382 12.22 -15.16 -26.08
N PHE A 383 13.28 -15.20 -25.26
CA PHE A 383 14.34 -16.18 -25.41
C PHE A 383 13.83 -17.63 -25.19
N GLU A 384 13.01 -17.86 -24.16
CA GLU A 384 12.38 -19.16 -23.91
C GLU A 384 11.42 -19.60 -25.01
N LEU A 385 10.70 -18.65 -25.59
CA LEU A 385 9.82 -18.91 -26.74
C LEU A 385 10.58 -19.18 -28.05
N GLY A 386 11.91 -19.07 -28.07
CA GLY A 386 12.70 -19.20 -29.29
C GLY A 386 12.54 -18.04 -30.27
N ASN A 387 11.99 -16.90 -29.82
CA ASN A 387 11.74 -15.70 -30.63
C ASN A 387 13.04 -14.90 -30.88
N TYR A 388 14.09 -15.56 -31.34
CA TYR A 388 15.44 -14.99 -31.44
C TYR A 388 15.52 -13.79 -32.40
N ASP A 389 14.75 -13.81 -33.48
CA ASP A 389 14.70 -12.71 -34.46
C ASP A 389 14.18 -11.40 -33.86
N LEU A 390 13.26 -11.49 -32.89
CA LEU A 390 12.70 -10.33 -32.21
C LEU A 390 13.63 -9.76 -31.14
N LEU A 391 14.52 -10.58 -30.57
CA LEU A 391 15.37 -10.19 -29.45
C LEU A 391 16.27 -9.01 -29.79
N GLU A 392 16.80 -8.91 -31.01
CA GLU A 392 17.67 -7.78 -31.37
C GLU A 392 16.92 -6.44 -31.26
N TYR A 393 15.67 -6.40 -31.72
CA TYR A 393 14.83 -5.20 -31.61
C TYR A 393 14.48 -4.92 -30.14
N ILE A 394 14.04 -5.94 -29.40
CA ILE A 394 13.60 -5.78 -28.01
C ILE A 394 14.78 -5.30 -27.15
N ILE A 395 15.98 -5.85 -27.31
CA ILE A 395 17.19 -5.43 -26.58
C ILE A 395 17.51 -3.96 -26.82
N LYS A 396 17.43 -3.48 -28.08
CA LYS A 396 17.66 -2.05 -28.40
C LYS A 396 16.62 -1.17 -27.71
N SER A 397 15.36 -1.58 -27.70
CA SER A 397 14.29 -0.81 -27.06
C SER A 397 14.41 -0.80 -25.53
N THR A 398 14.75 -1.94 -24.92
CA THR A 398 15.00 -2.11 -23.48
C THR A 398 16.20 -1.27 -23.05
N SER A 399 17.33 -1.34 -23.77
CA SER A 399 18.53 -0.56 -23.46
C SER A 399 18.23 0.95 -23.48
N ARG A 400 17.53 1.44 -24.51
CA ARG A 400 17.11 2.85 -24.59
C ARG A 400 16.26 3.27 -23.39
N TYR A 401 15.29 2.43 -23.01
CA TYR A 401 14.41 2.70 -21.87
C TYR A 401 15.16 2.80 -20.56
N LEU A 402 16.04 1.82 -20.28
CA LEU A 402 16.80 1.76 -19.04
C LEU A 402 17.79 2.94 -18.93
N ASN A 403 18.48 3.27 -20.02
CA ASN A 403 19.40 4.41 -20.08
C ASN A 403 18.68 5.73 -19.83
N LYS A 404 17.53 5.98 -20.49
CA LYS A 404 16.74 7.20 -20.30
C LYS A 404 16.32 7.44 -18.83
N ARG A 405 16.19 6.37 -18.06
CA ARG A 405 15.73 6.40 -16.66
C ARG A 405 16.85 6.15 -15.64
N ASN A 406 18.12 6.14 -16.06
CA ASN A 406 19.28 5.85 -15.21
C ASN A 406 19.16 4.51 -14.45
N ARG A 407 18.70 3.47 -15.16
CA ARG A 407 18.42 2.12 -14.61
C ARG A 407 19.15 1.00 -15.35
N ALA A 408 20.10 1.36 -16.21
CA ALA A 408 20.95 0.41 -16.92
C ALA A 408 22.19 0.09 -16.06
N TYR A 409 21.98 -0.60 -14.94
CA TYR A 409 23.09 -0.99 -14.07
C TYR A 409 23.79 -2.25 -14.60
N GLN A 410 24.77 -2.75 -13.83
CA GLN A 410 25.70 -3.76 -14.33
C GLN A 410 25.00 -5.09 -14.64
N VAL A 411 24.12 -5.57 -13.75
CA VAL A 411 23.38 -6.81 -13.99
C VAL A 411 22.41 -6.67 -15.16
N GLU A 412 21.70 -5.54 -15.29
CA GLU A 412 20.79 -5.30 -16.41
C GLU A 412 21.51 -5.33 -17.76
N ASN A 413 22.70 -4.70 -17.83
CA ASN A 413 23.55 -4.74 -19.02
C ASN A 413 24.10 -6.15 -19.29
N LEU A 414 24.45 -6.89 -18.23
CA LEU A 414 24.90 -8.28 -18.32
C LEU A 414 23.80 -9.17 -18.93
N ILE A 415 22.54 -9.03 -18.47
CA ILE A 415 21.39 -9.77 -19.02
C ILE A 415 21.23 -9.47 -20.51
N MET A 416 21.15 -8.19 -20.89
CA MET A 416 20.97 -7.80 -22.30
C MET A 416 22.10 -8.32 -23.19
N THR A 417 23.34 -8.24 -22.71
CA THR A 417 24.52 -8.69 -23.46
C THR A 417 24.53 -10.21 -23.64
N ASN A 418 24.25 -10.96 -22.59
CA ASN A 418 24.27 -12.43 -22.67
C ASN A 418 23.07 -12.99 -23.43
N ILE A 419 21.86 -12.42 -23.27
CA ILE A 419 20.71 -12.82 -24.09
C ILE A 419 21.00 -12.61 -25.59
N LYS A 420 21.67 -11.50 -25.95
CA LYS A 420 22.10 -11.26 -27.34
C LYS A 420 23.11 -12.29 -27.86
N LYS A 421 24.02 -12.76 -27.01
CA LYS A 421 25.00 -13.81 -27.38
C LYS A 421 24.30 -15.15 -27.52
N LEU A 422 23.46 -15.50 -26.54
CA LEU A 422 22.69 -16.74 -26.51
C LEU A 422 21.75 -16.87 -27.71
N SER A 423 21.11 -15.76 -28.15
CA SER A 423 20.24 -15.77 -29.33
C SER A 423 20.97 -16.02 -30.65
N LYS A 424 22.31 -15.90 -30.66
CA LYS A 424 23.16 -16.14 -31.83
C LYS A 424 23.92 -17.46 -31.75
N ALA A 425 23.81 -18.18 -30.63
CA ALA A 425 24.54 -19.42 -30.44
C ALA A 425 23.95 -20.54 -31.31
N HIS A 426 24.83 -21.22 -32.05
CA HIS A 426 24.45 -22.15 -33.11
C HIS A 426 24.35 -23.61 -32.65
N ASP A 427 24.98 -23.95 -31.52
CA ASP A 427 24.98 -25.28 -30.94
C ASP A 427 24.79 -25.25 -29.41
N ASP A 428 24.46 -26.40 -28.84
CA ASP A 428 24.12 -26.56 -27.43
C ASP A 428 25.34 -26.41 -26.51
N ASP A 429 26.54 -26.78 -26.96
CA ASP A 429 27.76 -26.68 -26.15
C ASP A 429 28.15 -25.20 -25.98
N GLN A 430 28.09 -24.42 -27.06
CA GLN A 430 28.28 -22.98 -27.02
C GLN A 430 27.26 -22.29 -26.12
N ARG A 431 25.98 -22.70 -26.18
CA ARG A 431 24.94 -22.17 -25.27
C ARG A 431 25.24 -22.50 -23.83
N HIS A 432 25.66 -23.73 -23.55
CA HIS A 432 26.02 -24.18 -22.20
C HIS A 432 27.17 -23.35 -21.62
N ASP A 433 28.24 -23.14 -22.39
CA ASP A 433 29.38 -22.32 -21.99
C ASP A 433 28.98 -20.86 -21.71
N LEU A 434 28.10 -20.28 -22.54
CA LEU A 434 27.56 -18.95 -22.33
C LEU A 434 26.74 -18.85 -21.04
N PHE A 435 25.93 -19.85 -20.70
CA PHE A 435 25.20 -19.88 -19.42
C PHE A 435 26.15 -19.98 -18.22
N LEU A 436 27.17 -20.84 -18.30
CA LEU A 436 28.20 -20.96 -17.25
C LEU A 436 28.93 -19.65 -17.02
N GLN A 437 29.35 -18.98 -18.11
CA GLN A 437 30.04 -17.70 -18.05
C GLN A 437 29.11 -16.60 -17.49
N MET A 438 27.87 -16.51 -17.98
CA MET A 438 26.87 -15.56 -17.47
C MET A 438 26.63 -15.75 -15.97
N LYS A 439 26.53 -16.99 -15.49
CA LYS A 439 26.37 -17.30 -14.06
C LYS A 439 27.58 -16.86 -13.24
N LYS A 440 28.80 -17.06 -13.75
CA LYS A 440 30.03 -16.62 -13.09
C LYS A 440 30.07 -15.09 -12.97
N ASP A 441 29.83 -14.38 -14.06
CA ASP A 441 29.83 -12.91 -14.09
C ASP A 441 28.74 -12.34 -13.19
N LEU A 442 27.54 -12.93 -13.24
CA LEU A 442 26.42 -12.53 -12.40
C LEU A 442 26.77 -12.69 -10.91
N LYS A 443 27.38 -13.81 -10.49
CA LYS A 443 27.79 -14.02 -9.10
C LYS A 443 28.81 -12.98 -8.62
N GLU A 444 29.69 -12.50 -9.48
CA GLU A 444 30.64 -11.45 -9.13
C GLU A 444 29.93 -10.11 -8.91
N LEU A 445 29.04 -9.72 -9.84
CA LEU A 445 28.26 -8.48 -9.72
C LEU A 445 27.36 -8.49 -8.48
N LEU A 446 26.75 -9.64 -8.16
CA LEU A 446 25.89 -9.82 -6.99
C LEU A 446 26.63 -9.73 -5.65
N LYS A 447 27.94 -9.48 -5.61
CA LYS A 447 28.61 -9.10 -4.35
C LYS A 447 28.20 -7.69 -3.90
N ASP A 448 27.89 -6.81 -4.85
CA ASP A 448 27.35 -5.47 -4.60
C ASP A 448 25.88 -5.55 -4.15
N ASN A 449 25.51 -4.79 -3.13
CA ASN A 449 24.15 -4.82 -2.57
C ASN A 449 23.10 -4.17 -3.49
N GLU A 450 23.46 -3.14 -4.26
CA GLU A 450 22.55 -2.54 -5.24
C GLU A 450 22.27 -3.50 -6.40
N GLU A 451 23.29 -4.26 -6.84
CA GLU A 451 23.12 -5.27 -7.89
C GLU A 451 22.27 -6.46 -7.44
N LYS A 452 22.26 -6.81 -6.14
CA LYS A 452 21.37 -7.86 -5.59
C LYS A 452 19.88 -7.56 -5.75
N ILE A 453 19.49 -6.30 -5.89
CA ILE A 453 18.07 -5.89 -5.95
C ILE A 453 17.32 -6.59 -7.10
N VAL A 454 17.99 -6.92 -8.20
CA VAL A 454 17.40 -7.67 -9.33
C VAL A 454 16.76 -9.00 -8.89
N LEU A 455 17.35 -9.67 -7.88
CA LEU A 455 16.88 -10.97 -7.37
C LEU A 455 15.55 -10.87 -6.60
N GLU A 456 15.16 -9.66 -6.21
CA GLU A 456 13.85 -9.39 -5.62
C GLU A 456 12.72 -9.50 -6.64
N TYR A 457 13.03 -9.38 -7.94
CA TYR A 457 12.06 -9.40 -9.03
C TYR A 457 12.10 -10.68 -9.85
N PHE A 458 13.28 -11.27 -10.05
CA PHE A 458 13.44 -12.53 -10.76
C PHE A 458 14.68 -13.28 -10.27
N ASP A 459 14.53 -14.55 -9.91
CA ASP A 459 15.65 -15.38 -9.49
C ASP A 459 16.47 -15.86 -10.69
N LEU A 460 17.30 -14.95 -11.19
CA LEU A 460 18.11 -15.16 -12.36
C LEU A 460 19.15 -16.28 -12.17
N ILE A 461 19.63 -16.48 -10.94
CA ILE A 461 20.60 -17.55 -10.63
C ILE A 461 19.95 -18.91 -10.79
N THR A 462 18.75 -19.08 -10.24
CA THR A 462 18.01 -20.34 -10.32
C THR A 462 17.57 -20.63 -11.77
N TRP A 463 17.17 -19.60 -12.53
CA TRP A 463 16.91 -19.77 -13.96
C TRP A 463 18.16 -20.20 -14.75
N LEU A 464 19.33 -19.59 -14.49
CA LEU A 464 20.57 -20.00 -15.15
C LEU A 464 20.94 -21.45 -14.79
N ASN A 465 20.78 -21.84 -13.53
CA ASN A 465 21.03 -23.20 -13.12
C ASN A 465 20.12 -24.18 -13.86
N SER A 466 18.82 -23.89 -14.00
CA SER A 466 17.90 -24.78 -14.70
C SER A 466 18.30 -24.99 -16.17
N LYS A 467 18.89 -23.98 -16.81
CA LYS A 467 19.47 -24.10 -18.16
C LYS A 467 20.74 -24.93 -18.21
N ILE A 468 21.61 -24.77 -17.23
CA ILE A 468 22.87 -25.53 -17.13
C ILE A 468 22.59 -27.01 -16.83
N SER A 469 21.65 -27.30 -15.93
CA SER A 469 21.29 -28.66 -15.51
C SER A 469 20.27 -29.33 -16.43
N LYS A 470 19.71 -28.60 -17.41
CA LYS A 470 18.60 -29.05 -18.28
C LYS A 470 17.36 -29.51 -17.47
N ALA A 471 17.10 -28.83 -16.36
CA ALA A 471 15.94 -29.04 -15.50
C ALA A 471 14.90 -27.91 -15.68
N THR A 472 13.69 -28.13 -15.17
CA THR A 472 12.67 -27.09 -15.07
C THR A 472 13.05 -26.07 -14.00
N LEU A 473 12.50 -24.85 -14.09
CA LEU A 473 12.69 -23.85 -13.04
C LEU A 473 12.11 -24.33 -11.70
N SER A 474 10.99 -25.04 -11.71
CA SER A 474 10.37 -25.62 -10.50
C SER A 474 11.31 -26.55 -9.75
N GLU A 475 11.96 -27.48 -10.46
CA GLU A 475 12.90 -28.44 -9.87
C GLU A 475 14.09 -27.72 -9.24
N GLU A 476 14.68 -26.77 -9.96
CA GLU A 476 15.86 -26.04 -9.47
C GLU A 476 15.53 -25.14 -8.28
N VAL A 477 14.35 -24.52 -8.25
CA VAL A 477 13.88 -23.78 -7.06
C VAL A 477 13.78 -24.73 -5.86
N LYS A 478 13.17 -25.92 -6.04
CA LYS A 478 13.03 -26.92 -4.96
C LYS A 478 14.41 -27.39 -4.45
N ILE A 479 15.37 -27.60 -5.34
CA ILE A 479 16.76 -27.95 -4.99
C ILE A 479 17.44 -26.82 -4.22
N SER A 480 17.18 -25.56 -4.55
CA SER A 480 17.79 -24.42 -3.85
C SER A 480 17.26 -24.20 -2.42
N ILE A 481 16.17 -24.88 -2.06
CA ILE A 481 15.53 -24.81 -0.73
C ILE A 481 16.03 -25.92 0.18
N SER A 482 16.21 -27.13 -0.36
CA SER A 482 16.83 -28.27 0.33
C SER A 482 18.29 -28.00 0.67
#